data_AF-A0A9E5GDN4-F1
#
_entry.id   AF-A0A9E5GDN4-F1
#
_cell.length_a   1.000
_cell.length_b   1.000
_cell.length_c   1.000
_cell.angle_alpha   90.00
_cell.angle_beta   90.00
_cell.angle_gamma   90.00
#
_symmetry.space_group_name_H-M   'P 1'
#
loop_
_entity.id
_entity.type
_entity.pdbx_description
1 polymer ?
#
loop_
_entity_poly.entity_id
_entity_poly.type
_entity_poly.pdbx_seq_one_letter_code
_entity_poly.pdbx_strand_id
1 'polypeptide(L)' 'VNPSALTIESRVNGKTMQKSNTSNLIFKVPFLVSYLSQIMTLLPGDIILTGTPGGISGMHHGDTVEIIIEGLGVLKNKIG' A
#
# COMPACT_ATOMS: atom_id res chain seq x y z
N VAL A 1 -15.26 -2.37 3.81
CA VAL A 1 -14.44 -1.19 4.20
C VAL A 1 -14.38 -0.23 3.02
N ASN A 2 -14.55 1.08 3.21
CA ASN A 2 -14.43 2.07 2.14
C ASN A 2 -12.93 2.36 1.88
N PRO A 3 -12.38 2.11 0.68
CA PRO A 3 -10.95 2.28 0.42
C PRO A 3 -10.51 3.74 0.25
N SER A 4 -11.44 4.71 0.25
CA SER A 4 -11.15 6.11 -0.08
C SER A 4 -10.65 6.96 1.10
N ALA A 5 -10.66 6.43 2.32
CA ALA A 5 -10.31 7.18 3.52
C ALA A 5 -9.72 6.28 4.62
N LEU A 6 -8.68 5.52 4.31
CA LEU A 6 -8.02 4.61 5.25
C LEU A 6 -6.62 5.10 5.58
N THR A 7 -6.27 5.08 6.86
CA THR A 7 -4.88 5.32 7.28
C THR A 7 -4.00 4.15 6.82
N ILE A 8 -2.83 4.49 6.25
CA ILE A 8 -1.78 3.54 5.88
C ILE A 8 -0.46 3.95 6.52
N GLU A 9 0.25 2.99 7.09
CA GLU A 9 1.53 3.20 7.77
C GLU A 9 2.51 2.09 7.40
N SER A 10 3.79 2.43 7.25
CA SER A 10 4.87 1.45 7.21
C SER A 10 5.85 1.68 8.36
N ARG A 11 6.35 0.58 8.94
CA ARG A 11 7.36 0.59 10.00
C ARG A 11 8.52 -0.31 9.64
N VAL A 12 9.73 0.11 10.03
CA VAL A 12 10.95 -0.71 9.97
C VAL A 12 11.48 -0.80 11.40
N ASN A 13 11.58 -2.02 11.92
CA ASN A 13 11.97 -2.30 13.31
C ASN A 13 11.13 -1.51 14.33
N GLY A 14 9.82 -1.41 14.07
CA GLY A 14 8.87 -0.66 14.91
C GLY A 14 8.89 0.87 14.71
N LYS A 15 9.83 1.42 13.95
CA LYS A 15 9.89 2.86 13.64
C LYS A 15 9.06 3.19 12.41
N THR A 16 8.11 4.11 12.54
CA THR A 16 7.33 4.63 11.40
C THR A 16 8.25 5.27 10.35
N MET A 17 8.18 4.76 9.13
CA MET A 17 8.92 5.27 7.97
C MET A 17 8.00 6.05 7.03
N GLN A 18 6.76 5.57 6.87
CA GLN A 18 5.74 6.27 6.09
C GLN A 18 4.41 6.26 6.84
N LYS A 19 3.64 7.34 6.70
CA LYS A 19 2.27 7.43 7.19
C LYS A 19 1.46 8.36 6.31
N SER A 20 0.31 7.90 5.84
CA SER A 20 -0.59 8.69 4.99
C SER A 20 -2.04 8.20 5.14
N ASN A 21 -2.92 8.71 4.29
CA ASN A 21 -4.30 8.25 4.14
C ASN A 21 -4.60 8.00 2.66
N THR A 22 -5.41 6.98 2.34
CA THR A 22 -5.79 6.68 0.95
C THR A 22 -6.64 7.78 0.30
N SER A 23 -7.19 8.71 1.09
CA SER A 23 -7.78 9.95 0.58
C SER A 23 -6.77 10.83 -0.17
N ASN A 24 -5.46 10.66 0.08
CA ASN A 24 -4.38 11.37 -0.60
C ASN A 24 -3.95 10.72 -1.92
N LEU A 25 -4.56 9.59 -2.33
CA LEU A 25 -4.28 9.00 -3.65
C LEU A 25 -4.56 10.02 -4.76
N ILE A 26 -3.58 10.28 -5.62
CA ILE A 26 -3.73 11.16 -6.80
C ILE A 26 -4.76 10.53 -7.75
N PHE A 27 -4.61 9.24 -8.03
CA PHE A 27 -5.55 8.44 -8.82
C PHE A 27 -6.35 7.52 -7.91
N LYS A 28 -7.67 7.71 -7.86
CA LYS A 28 -8.55 6.92 -7.00
C LYS A 28 -8.71 5.49 -7.54
N VAL A 29 -9.11 4.56 -6.67
CA VAL A 29 -9.36 3.16 -7.03
C VAL A 29 -10.26 2.99 -8.26
N PRO A 30 -11.42 3.69 -8.38
CA PRO A 30 -12.27 3.57 -9.58
C PRO A 30 -11.56 4.01 -10.87
N PHE A 31 -10.72 5.05 -10.79
CA PHE A 31 -9.95 5.51 -11.94
C PHE A 31 -8.90 4.47 -12.36
N LEU A 32 -8.14 3.92 -11.40
CA LEU A 32 -7.11 2.91 -11.68
C LEU A 32 -7.70 1.67 -12.36
N VAL A 33 -8.83 1.15 -11.85
CA VAL A 33 -9.51 -0.01 -12.45
C VAL A 33 -9.99 0.29 -13.87
N SER A 34 -10.64 1.45 -14.07
CA SER A 34 -11.15 1.87 -15.38
C SER A 34 -10.04 2.11 -16.41
N TYR A 35 -8.93 2.74 -15.98
CA TYR A 35 -7.82 3.03 -16.87
C TYR A 35 -7.08 1.76 -17.28
N LEU A 36 -6.79 0.87 -16.33
CA LEU A 36 -6.08 -0.38 -16.62
C LEU A 36 -6.91 -1.34 -17.46
N SER A 37 -8.24 -1.40 -17.26
CA SER A 37 -9.11 -2.27 -18.05
C SER A 37 -9.24 -1.88 -19.52
N GLN A 38 -8.88 -0.64 -19.88
CA GLN A 38 -8.79 -0.17 -21.27
C GLN A 38 -7.47 -0.58 -21.94
N ILE A 39 -6.45 -0.93 -21.15
CA ILE A 39 -5.11 -1.29 -21.64
C ILE A 39 -4.95 -2.82 -21.69
N MET A 40 -5.52 -3.53 -20.72
CA MET A 40 -5.45 -5.00 -20.63
C MET A 40 -6.74 -5.57 -20.02
N THR A 41 -7.04 -6.82 -20.33
CA THR A 41 -8.12 -7.55 -19.65
C THR A 41 -7.73 -7.84 -18.21
N LEU A 42 -8.54 -7.37 -17.25
CA LEU A 42 -8.42 -7.72 -15.84
C LEU A 42 -9.22 -8.99 -15.55
N LEU A 43 -8.59 -9.97 -14.91
CA LEU A 43 -9.18 -11.26 -14.58
C LEU A 43 -9.45 -11.38 -13.07
N PRO A 44 -10.39 -12.26 -12.67
CA PRO A 44 -10.59 -12.58 -11.26
C PRO A 44 -9.29 -13.08 -10.62
N GLY A 45 -8.86 -12.41 -9.55
CA GLY A 45 -7.62 -12.71 -8.84
C GLY A 45 -6.47 -11.74 -9.14
N ASP A 46 -6.61 -10.87 -10.15
CA ASP A 46 -5.59 -9.85 -10.45
C ASP A 46 -5.47 -8.82 -9.31
N ILE A 47 -4.24 -8.40 -9.05
CA ILE A 47 -3.91 -7.45 -7.97
C ILE A 47 -3.35 -6.15 -8.57
N ILE A 48 -3.98 -5.03 -8.23
CA ILE A 48 -3.51 -3.69 -8.59
C ILE A 48 -2.87 -3.04 -7.35
N LEU A 49 -1.60 -2.68 -7.46
CA LEU A 49 -0.92 -1.87 -6.45
C LEU A 49 -1.19 -0.39 -6.72
N THR A 50 -1.84 0.29 -5.78
CA THR A 50 -2.37 1.66 -5.98
C THR A 50 -1.34 2.78 -5.77
N GLY A 51 -0.09 2.41 -5.52
CA GLY A 51 1.02 3.31 -5.23
C GLY A 51 1.41 3.32 -3.75
N THR A 52 2.38 4.17 -3.43
CA THR A 52 2.92 4.35 -2.07
C THR A 52 3.06 5.84 -1.75
N PRO A 53 2.83 6.27 -0.50
CA PRO A 53 3.24 7.61 -0.08
C PRO A 53 4.76 7.79 -0.16
N GLY A 54 5.21 9.04 -0.17
CA GLY A 54 6.63 9.38 -0.11
C GLY A 54 7.29 8.97 1.22
N GLY A 55 8.62 9.01 1.27
CA GLY A 55 9.41 8.58 2.43
C GLY A 55 9.99 7.17 2.29
N ILE A 56 10.46 6.82 1.09
CA ILE A 56 11.15 5.54 0.86
C ILE A 56 12.49 5.58 1.61
N SER A 57 12.68 4.65 2.52
CA SER A 57 13.97 4.40 3.19
C SER A 57 14.52 3.05 2.74
N GLY A 58 15.85 2.92 2.76
CA GLY A 58 16.49 1.62 2.56
C GLY A 58 16.08 0.61 3.64
N MET A 59 15.99 -0.65 3.25
CA MET A 59 15.83 -1.80 4.12
C MET A 59 17.12 -2.62 4.09
N HIS A 60 17.51 -3.18 5.23
CA HIS A 60 18.72 -3.97 5.38
C HIS A 60 18.41 -5.40 5.80
N HIS A 61 19.37 -6.30 5.57
CA HIS A 61 19.28 -7.67 6.05
C HIS A 61 19.05 -7.70 7.57
N GLY A 62 18.10 -8.51 8.01
CA GLY A 62 17.68 -8.62 9.41
C GLY A 62 16.53 -7.70 9.81
N ASP A 63 16.18 -6.69 9.01
CA ASP A 63 15.09 -5.76 9.32
C ASP A 63 13.73 -6.47 9.38
N THR A 64 12.85 -5.97 10.23
CA THR A 64 11.44 -6.35 10.27
C THR A 64 10.60 -5.21 9.72
N VAL A 65 9.86 -5.48 8.66
CA VAL A 65 9.02 -4.51 7.95
C VAL A 65 7.56 -4.82 8.24
N GLU A 66 6.82 -3.80 8.67
CA GLU A 66 5.38 -3.89 8.95
C GLU A 66 4.64 -2.87 8.09
N ILE A 67 3.60 -3.30 7.38
CA ILE A 67 2.66 -2.45 6.64
C ILE A 67 1.31 -2.59 7.32
N ILE A 68 0.75 -1.47 7.73
CA ILE A 68 -0.51 -1.40 8.47
C ILE A 68 -1.52 -0.62 7.62
N ILE A 69 -2.70 -1.21 7.44
CA ILE A 69 -3.84 -0.52 6.83
C ILE A 69 -5.02 -0.60 7.79
N GLU A 70 -5.60 0.55 8.06
CA GLU A 70 -6.80 0.69 8.89
C GLU A 70 -7.92 -0.24 8.41
N GLY A 71 -8.43 -1.06 9.32
CA GLY A 71 -9.49 -2.03 9.04
C GLY A 71 -9.06 -3.31 8.31
N LEU A 72 -7.78 -3.45 7.91
CA LEU A 72 -7.26 -4.69 7.28
C LEU A 72 -6.23 -5.41 8.14
N GLY A 73 -5.51 -4.70 9.01
CA GLY A 73 -4.52 -5.28 9.93
C GLY A 73 -3.08 -5.00 9.52
N VAL A 74 -2.17 -5.90 9.88
CA VAL A 74 -0.72 -5.74 9.73
C VAL A 74 -0.15 -6.86 8.86
N LEU A 75 0.51 -6.49 7.77
CA LEU A 75 1.39 -7.37 7.00
C LEU A 75 2.82 -7.22 7.52
N LYS A 76 3.43 -8.30 8.00
CA LYS A 76 4.75 -8.30 8.62
C LYS A 76 5.71 -9.25 7.90
N ASN A 77 6.88 -8.77 7.53
CA ASN A 77 7.92 -9.56 6.87
C ASN A 77 9.29 -9.29 7.51
N LYS A 78 10.13 -10.34 7.57
CA LYS A 78 11.54 -10.22 7.95
C LYS A 78 12.40 -10.23 6.70
N ILE A 79 13.33 -9.28 6.59
CA ILE A 79 14.31 -9.23 5.51
C ILE A 79 15.40 -10.25 5.83
N GLY A 80 15.46 -11.30 5.01
CA GLY A 80 16.42 -12.40 5.12
C GLY A 80 17.61 -12.25 4.19
#